data_AF-A0A4P8XWU5-F1
#
_entry.id   AF-A0A4P8XWU5-F1
#
_cell.length_a   1.000
_cell.length_b   1.000
_cell.length_c   1.000
_cell.angle_alpha   90.00
_cell.angle_beta   90.00
_cell.angle_gamma   90.00
#
_symmetry.space_group_name_H-M   'P 1'
#
loop_
_entity.id
_entity.type
_entity.pdbx_description
1 polymer ?
#
loop_
_entity_poly.entity_id
_entity_poly.type
_entity_poly.pdbx_seq_one_letter_code
_entity_poly.pdbx_strand_id
1 'polypeptide(L)'
;MDMKQAMKERHMVRKYTDEPILEDIVEKLNRRVRENNEQYGLSIKLMTNDDSAVPGVIKLILAKGVNNFFIMAGPDGADELCGYCGADLMLYAQTLGLNTWWVGGTYNRKGAQKKIEGAKPVGIIAVGYGQTQGVPHKTKTAEQVSSYDGEAPQWFKNGIEAALLAPTALAKQAFTIKGKGNKVSISCDNGIFTGVDTGLVKYHFELGAGKDCFEWV
;
A
#
# COMPACT_ATOMS: atom_id res chain seq x y z
N MET A 1 0.02 18.37 -1.87
CA MET A 1 0.95 17.52 -2.64
C MET A 1 0.14 16.63 -3.58
N ASP A 2 0.69 16.26 -4.74
CA ASP A 2 0.06 15.27 -5.62
C ASP A 2 0.47 13.83 -5.24
N MET A 3 -0.07 12.82 -5.95
CA MET A 3 0.23 11.41 -5.68
C MET A 3 1.70 11.03 -5.95
N LYS A 4 2.36 11.68 -6.91
CA LYS A 4 3.77 11.41 -7.24
C LYS A 4 4.70 11.95 -6.16
N GLN A 5 4.39 13.13 -5.63
CA GLN A 5 5.09 13.70 -4.49
C GLN A 5 4.84 12.86 -3.23
N ALA A 6 3.57 12.48 -2.96
CA ALA A 6 3.22 11.59 -1.86
C ALA A 6 3.99 10.26 -1.93
N MET A 7 4.20 9.70 -3.11
CA MET A 7 4.98 8.46 -3.29
C MET A 7 6.44 8.58 -2.81
N LYS A 8 7.06 9.75 -3.02
CA LYS A 8 8.44 10.01 -2.58
C LYS A 8 8.53 10.28 -1.09
N GLU A 9 7.55 11.01 -0.55
CA GLU A 9 7.53 11.45 0.85
C GLU A 9 6.93 10.42 1.82
N ARG A 10 6.11 9.49 1.33
CA ARG A 10 5.49 8.47 2.18
C ARG A 10 6.54 7.49 2.68
N HIS A 11 6.71 7.48 3.99
CA HIS A 11 7.47 6.47 4.70
C HIS A 11 6.60 5.75 5.72
N MET A 12 7.04 4.56 6.13
CA MET A 12 6.31 3.77 7.11
C MET A 12 6.38 4.46 8.48
N VAL A 13 5.21 4.67 9.09
CA VAL A 13 5.09 5.18 10.47
C VAL A 13 4.33 4.19 11.32
N ARG A 14 4.87 3.88 12.50
CA ARG A 14 4.24 2.93 13.45
C ARG A 14 3.77 3.58 14.75
N LYS A 15 4.10 4.85 14.95
CA LYS A 15 3.73 5.62 16.15
C LYS A 15 2.95 6.84 15.73
N TYR A 16 1.77 7.00 16.30
CA TYR A 16 0.82 8.04 15.96
C TYR A 16 0.53 8.92 17.18
N THR A 17 0.09 10.14 16.93
CA THR A 17 -0.45 11.01 17.98
C THR A 17 -1.87 10.55 18.35
N ASP A 18 -2.39 11.05 19.48
CA ASP A 18 -3.77 10.78 19.90
C ASP A 18 -4.80 11.73 19.24
N GLU A 19 -4.32 12.65 18.39
CA GLU A 19 -5.18 13.56 17.63
C GLU A 19 -6.12 12.79 16.67
N PRO A 20 -7.44 13.04 16.74
CA PRO A 20 -8.40 12.39 15.86
C PRO A 20 -8.26 12.90 14.43
N ILE A 21 -8.51 12.02 13.44
CA ILE A 21 -8.57 12.42 12.04
C ILE A 21 -9.78 13.34 11.87
N LEU A 22 -9.58 14.51 11.25
CA LEU A 22 -10.64 15.49 11.01
C LEU A 22 -11.77 14.87 10.18
N GLU A 23 -13.01 15.25 10.47
CA GLU A 23 -14.22 14.67 9.85
C GLU A 23 -14.21 14.81 8.32
N ASP A 24 -13.76 15.95 7.80
CA ASP A 24 -13.65 16.19 6.36
C ASP A 24 -12.61 15.26 5.68
N ILE A 25 -11.53 14.92 6.40
CA ILE A 25 -10.52 13.95 5.95
C ILE A 25 -11.10 12.53 6.00
N VAL A 26 -11.83 12.18 7.06
CA VAL A 26 -12.54 10.88 7.16
C VAL A 26 -13.53 10.70 6.01
N GLU A 27 -14.28 11.74 5.65
CA GLU A 27 -15.20 11.70 4.52
C GLU A 27 -14.47 11.47 3.19
N LYS A 28 -13.36 12.19 2.95
CA LYS A 28 -12.50 12.03 1.77
C LYS A 28 -11.95 10.60 1.66
N LEU A 29 -11.45 10.04 2.78
CA LEU A 29 -10.93 8.67 2.82
C LEU A 29 -12.03 7.64 2.55
N ASN A 30 -13.21 7.80 3.17
CA ASN A 30 -14.34 6.90 2.93
C ASN A 30 -14.84 6.97 1.49
N ARG A 31 -14.83 8.15 0.85
CA ARG A 31 -15.14 8.27 -0.57
C ARG A 31 -14.15 7.47 -1.42
N ARG A 32 -12.85 7.64 -1.19
CA ARG A 32 -11.81 6.87 -1.91
C ARG A 32 -11.95 5.36 -1.69
N VAL A 33 -12.30 4.94 -0.47
CA VAL A 33 -12.60 3.54 -0.15
C VAL A 33 -13.78 3.01 -0.97
N ARG A 34 -14.88 3.77 -1.09
CA ARG A 34 -16.04 3.38 -1.91
C ARG A 34 -15.66 3.24 -3.38
N GLU A 35 -14.93 4.20 -3.93
CA GLU A 35 -14.43 4.17 -5.32
C GLU A 35 -13.61 2.89 -5.58
N ASN A 36 -12.67 2.56 -4.71
CA ASN A 36 -11.88 1.33 -4.82
C ASN A 36 -12.73 0.06 -4.69
N ASN A 37 -13.69 0.04 -3.77
CA ASN A 37 -14.58 -1.12 -3.59
C ASN A 37 -15.46 -1.35 -4.82
N GLU A 38 -16.08 -0.28 -5.35
CA GLU A 38 -16.95 -0.33 -6.53
C GLU A 38 -16.16 -0.75 -7.78
N GLN A 39 -14.97 -0.19 -7.98
CA GLN A 39 -14.15 -0.45 -9.16
C GLN A 39 -13.57 -1.87 -9.18
N TYR A 40 -13.17 -2.41 -8.03
CA TYR A 40 -12.39 -3.66 -7.94
C TYR A 40 -13.12 -4.80 -7.23
N GLY A 41 -14.38 -4.62 -6.83
CA GLY A 41 -15.15 -5.65 -6.13
C GLY A 41 -14.56 -6.01 -4.76
N LEU A 42 -13.99 -5.03 -4.06
CA LEU A 42 -13.37 -5.20 -2.74
C LEU A 42 -14.35 -4.85 -1.61
N SER A 43 -13.94 -5.14 -0.38
CA SER A 43 -14.70 -4.84 0.84
C SER A 43 -13.83 -4.09 1.86
N ILE A 44 -13.09 -3.10 1.37
CA ILE A 44 -12.25 -2.23 2.19
C ILE A 44 -13.13 -1.40 3.13
N LYS A 45 -12.70 -1.23 4.38
CA LYS A 45 -13.43 -0.45 5.39
C LYS A 45 -12.49 0.37 6.25
N LEU A 46 -12.75 1.67 6.39
CA LEU A 46 -12.06 2.52 7.36
C LEU A 46 -12.69 2.35 8.75
N MET A 47 -11.85 2.12 9.74
CA MET A 47 -12.20 2.13 11.16
C MET A 47 -11.50 3.33 11.81
N THR A 48 -12.26 4.14 12.56
CA THR A 48 -11.76 5.31 13.30
C THR A 48 -12.05 5.18 14.78
N ASN A 49 -11.16 5.70 15.63
CA ASN A 49 -11.27 5.61 17.09
C ASN A 49 -11.46 4.15 17.58
N ASP A 50 -10.82 3.21 16.88
CA ASP A 50 -10.88 1.79 17.13
C ASP A 50 -9.46 1.27 17.31
N ASP A 51 -9.14 0.87 18.53
CA ASP A 51 -7.81 0.39 18.86
C ASP A 51 -7.67 -1.13 18.59
N SER A 52 -8.73 -1.86 18.25
CA SER A 52 -8.69 -3.34 18.21
C SER A 52 -7.90 -3.95 17.03
N ALA A 53 -7.33 -3.11 16.17
CA ALA A 53 -6.59 -3.47 14.95
C ALA A 53 -5.40 -4.40 15.21
N VAL A 54 -4.67 -4.13 16.30
CA VAL A 54 -3.39 -4.77 16.63
C VAL A 54 -3.44 -5.33 18.06
N PRO A 55 -2.92 -6.55 18.32
CA PRO A 55 -2.87 -7.12 19.67
C PRO A 55 -2.13 -6.21 20.67
N GLY A 56 -2.57 -6.20 21.93
CA GLY A 56 -2.08 -5.26 22.97
C GLY A 56 -0.55 -5.26 23.18
N VAL A 57 0.10 -6.43 23.09
CA VAL A 57 1.57 -6.54 23.23
C VAL A 57 2.30 -5.80 22.11
N ILE A 58 1.78 -5.85 20.87
CA ILE A 58 2.39 -5.17 19.73
C ILE A 58 2.15 -3.66 19.80
N LYS A 59 0.98 -3.23 20.29
CA LYS A 59 0.72 -1.80 20.56
C LYS A 59 1.73 -1.20 21.52
N LEU A 60 2.02 -1.90 22.62
CA LEU A 60 2.89 -1.39 23.67
C LEU A 60 4.34 -1.16 23.20
N ILE A 61 4.83 -2.01 22.28
CA ILE A 61 6.24 -2.04 21.88
C ILE A 61 6.47 -1.37 20.51
N LEU A 62 5.53 -1.51 19.58
CA LEU A 62 5.73 -1.20 18.15
C LEU A 62 4.68 -0.29 17.52
N ALA A 63 3.44 -0.28 18.04
CA ALA A 63 2.27 0.31 17.38
C ALA A 63 1.52 1.32 18.27
N LYS A 64 2.25 2.19 18.98
CA LYS A 64 1.67 3.18 19.89
C LYS A 64 0.75 4.15 19.13
N GLY A 65 -0.48 4.34 19.63
CA GLY A 65 -1.44 5.30 19.06
C GLY A 65 -2.18 4.81 17.80
N VAL A 66 -2.05 3.54 17.42
CA VAL A 66 -2.84 2.98 16.30
C VAL A 66 -4.30 2.84 16.71
N ASN A 67 -5.09 3.86 16.38
CA ASN A 67 -6.52 3.95 16.66
C ASN A 67 -7.38 4.09 15.39
N ASN A 68 -6.75 4.21 14.22
CA ASN A 68 -7.46 4.25 12.94
C ASN A 68 -6.76 3.34 11.94
N PHE A 69 -7.53 2.61 11.16
CA PHE A 69 -7.00 1.67 10.19
C PHE A 69 -8.00 1.33 9.10
N PHE A 70 -7.49 1.06 7.91
CA PHE A 70 -8.25 0.37 6.87
C PHE A 70 -8.16 -1.13 7.09
N ILE A 71 -9.30 -1.82 7.07
CA ILE A 71 -9.36 -3.26 6.85
C ILE A 71 -9.31 -3.48 5.35
N MET A 72 -8.29 -4.18 4.87
CA MET A 72 -8.16 -4.55 3.46
C MET A 72 -8.73 -5.96 3.29
N ALA A 73 -9.85 -6.07 2.58
CA ALA A 73 -10.57 -7.33 2.41
C ALA A 73 -11.19 -7.44 1.03
N GLY A 74 -11.38 -8.68 0.58
CA GLY A 74 -12.01 -9.00 -0.70
C GLY A 74 -12.34 -10.50 -0.80
N PRO A 75 -12.80 -10.97 -1.97
CA PRO A 75 -12.98 -12.40 -2.22
C PRO A 75 -11.65 -13.16 -2.12
N ASP A 76 -11.71 -14.49 -2.09
CA ASP A 76 -10.48 -15.31 -2.11
C ASP A 76 -9.64 -15.00 -3.37
N GLY A 77 -8.33 -14.80 -3.19
CA GLY A 77 -7.41 -14.39 -4.25
C GLY A 77 -7.30 -12.88 -4.47
N ALA A 78 -8.00 -12.05 -3.69
CA ALA A 78 -7.96 -10.59 -3.81
C ALA A 78 -6.67 -9.92 -3.28
N ASP A 79 -5.65 -10.69 -2.91
CA ASP A 79 -4.40 -10.18 -2.33
C ASP A 79 -3.73 -9.09 -3.17
N GLU A 80 -3.64 -9.32 -4.49
CA GLU A 80 -3.06 -8.35 -5.43
C GLU A 80 -3.89 -7.06 -5.50
N LEU A 81 -5.21 -7.16 -5.65
CA LEU A 81 -6.10 -6.00 -5.69
C LEU A 81 -6.11 -5.24 -4.36
N CYS A 82 -6.02 -5.94 -3.23
CA CYS A 82 -5.87 -5.34 -1.91
C CYS A 82 -4.53 -4.58 -1.80
N GLY A 83 -3.44 -5.14 -2.31
CA GLY A 83 -2.15 -4.44 -2.40
C GLY A 83 -2.23 -3.20 -3.28
N TYR A 84 -2.85 -3.31 -4.45
CA TYR A 84 -3.02 -2.22 -5.40
C TYR A 84 -3.84 -1.06 -4.83
N CYS A 85 -5.05 -1.34 -4.32
CA CYS A 85 -5.90 -0.33 -3.68
C CYS A 85 -5.31 0.17 -2.36
N GLY A 86 -4.50 -0.65 -1.70
CA GLY A 86 -3.73 -0.25 -0.53
C GLY A 86 -2.69 0.81 -0.83
N ALA A 87 -1.98 0.69 -1.96
CA ALA A 87 -1.05 1.71 -2.42
C ALA A 87 -1.76 3.03 -2.72
N ASP A 88 -2.89 2.99 -3.44
CA ASP A 88 -3.75 4.17 -3.65
C ASP A 88 -4.11 4.84 -2.32
N LEU A 89 -4.70 4.08 -1.38
CA LEU A 89 -5.13 4.62 -0.09
C LEU A 89 -3.99 5.18 0.75
N MET A 90 -2.83 4.50 0.78
CA MET A 90 -1.67 4.99 1.53
C MET A 90 -1.11 6.30 0.96
N LEU A 91 -1.04 6.41 -0.37
CA LEU A 91 -0.56 7.63 -1.01
C LEU A 91 -1.60 8.75 -0.90
N TYR A 92 -2.89 8.45 -1.05
CA TYR A 92 -3.94 9.44 -0.87
C TYR A 92 -3.98 9.96 0.57
N ALA A 93 -3.86 9.10 1.57
CA ALA A 93 -3.73 9.51 2.97
C ALA A 93 -2.53 10.44 3.20
N GLN A 94 -1.38 10.16 2.56
CA GLN A 94 -0.21 11.05 2.60
C GLN A 94 -0.52 12.43 1.99
N THR A 95 -1.31 12.50 0.90
CA THR A 95 -1.73 13.80 0.34
C THR A 95 -2.58 14.64 1.29
N LEU A 96 -3.23 13.99 2.26
CA LEU A 96 -4.06 14.61 3.29
C LEU A 96 -3.29 14.89 4.58
N GLY A 97 -1.96 14.69 4.59
CA GLY A 97 -1.10 14.92 5.76
C GLY A 97 -1.07 13.78 6.78
N LEU A 98 -1.60 12.61 6.44
CA LEU A 98 -1.60 11.43 7.29
C LEU A 98 -0.44 10.50 6.95
N ASN A 99 0.04 9.75 7.94
CA ASN A 99 1.04 8.70 7.74
C ASN A 99 0.39 7.32 7.80
N THR A 100 1.09 6.32 7.25
CA THR A 100 0.52 4.97 7.10
C THR A 100 1.53 3.84 7.36
N TRP A 101 0.98 2.67 7.68
CA TRP A 101 1.74 1.42 7.77
C TRP A 101 0.89 0.20 7.43
N TRP A 102 1.30 -0.54 6.40
CA TRP A 102 0.71 -1.83 6.05
C TRP A 102 1.11 -2.94 7.06
N VAL A 103 0.12 -3.66 7.58
CA VAL A 103 0.29 -4.77 8.53
C VAL A 103 -0.38 -6.02 7.98
N GLY A 104 0.42 -6.92 7.38
CA GLY A 104 -0.07 -8.21 6.86
C GLY A 104 0.08 -9.39 7.83
N GLY A 105 1.09 -9.35 8.72
CA GLY A 105 1.49 -10.51 9.52
C GLY A 105 0.80 -10.62 10.89
N THR A 106 0.63 -9.49 11.58
CA THR A 106 0.46 -9.45 13.05
C THR A 106 -0.81 -8.73 13.52
N TYR A 107 -1.74 -8.44 12.62
CA TYR A 107 -3.00 -7.80 12.97
C TYR A 107 -4.01 -8.78 13.56
N ASN A 108 -5.04 -8.26 14.24
CA ASN A 108 -6.13 -9.06 14.80
C ASN A 108 -7.08 -9.58 13.70
N ARG A 109 -6.68 -10.68 13.03
CA ARG A 109 -7.45 -11.28 11.93
C ARG A 109 -8.90 -11.59 12.29
N LYS A 110 -9.12 -12.21 13.46
CA LYS A 110 -10.47 -12.56 13.94
C LYS A 110 -11.32 -11.32 14.19
N GLY A 111 -10.73 -10.27 14.77
CA GLY A 111 -11.40 -8.99 14.99
C GLY A 111 -11.77 -8.30 13.69
N ALA A 112 -10.86 -8.29 12.70
CA ALA A 112 -11.13 -7.76 11.37
C ALA A 112 -12.23 -8.55 10.65
N GLN A 113 -12.19 -9.88 10.72
CA GLN A 113 -13.20 -10.74 10.10
C GLN A 113 -14.62 -10.49 10.65
N LYS A 114 -14.76 -10.16 11.93
CA LYS A 114 -16.07 -9.82 12.53
C LYS A 114 -16.66 -8.50 12.03
N LYS A 115 -15.87 -7.65 11.38
CA LYS A 115 -16.27 -6.32 10.91
C LYS A 115 -16.53 -6.26 9.41
N ILE A 116 -16.30 -7.38 8.73
CA ILE A 116 -16.41 -7.57 7.30
C ILE A 116 -17.38 -8.73 7.04
N GLU A 117 -18.36 -8.51 6.18
CA GLU A 117 -19.33 -9.51 5.77
C GLU A 117 -18.99 -10.02 4.36
N GLY A 118 -19.10 -11.32 4.12
CA GLY A 118 -18.94 -11.92 2.78
C GLY A 118 -17.53 -11.85 2.15
N ALA A 119 -16.54 -11.29 2.85
CA ALA A 119 -15.17 -11.14 2.36
C ALA A 119 -14.11 -11.52 3.41
N LYS A 120 -12.88 -11.73 2.96
CA LYS A 120 -11.76 -12.18 3.77
C LYS A 120 -10.74 -11.06 3.95
N PRO A 121 -10.36 -10.72 5.20
CA PRO A 121 -9.26 -9.80 5.46
C PRO A 121 -7.93 -10.33 4.94
N VAL A 122 -7.24 -9.53 4.14
CA VAL A 122 -5.87 -9.76 3.66
C VAL A 122 -4.88 -9.09 4.62
N GLY A 123 -5.18 -7.88 5.08
CA GLY A 123 -4.33 -7.09 5.96
C GLY A 123 -5.06 -5.89 6.54
N ILE A 124 -4.33 -5.07 7.30
CA ILE A 124 -4.78 -3.72 7.65
C ILE A 124 -3.74 -2.69 7.25
N ILE A 125 -4.17 -1.44 7.09
CA ILE A 125 -3.30 -0.28 6.96
C ILE A 125 -3.59 0.64 8.14
N ALA A 126 -2.66 0.77 9.08
CA ALA A 126 -2.75 1.80 10.10
C ALA A 126 -2.65 3.19 9.44
N VAL A 127 -3.45 4.14 9.92
CA VAL A 127 -3.52 5.50 9.37
C VAL A 127 -3.73 6.52 10.49
N GLY A 128 -3.11 7.68 10.39
CA GLY A 128 -3.27 8.77 11.35
C GLY A 128 -2.13 9.78 11.28
N TYR A 129 -2.14 10.77 12.15
CA TYR A 129 -1.03 11.71 12.27
C TYR A 129 0.17 11.01 12.95
N GLY A 130 1.27 10.89 12.22
CA GLY A 130 2.48 10.30 12.72
C GLY A 130 3.19 11.19 13.74
N GLN A 131 3.83 10.57 14.73
CA GLN A 131 4.77 11.29 15.61
C GLN A 131 6.03 11.75 14.87
N THR A 132 6.30 11.14 13.71
CA THR A 132 7.34 11.51 12.75
C THR A 132 6.78 11.29 11.34
N GLN A 133 7.49 11.76 10.31
CA GLN A 133 7.16 11.46 8.91
C GLN A 133 7.73 10.11 8.42
N GLY A 134 8.26 9.30 9.33
CA GLY A 134 9.01 8.09 9.00
C GLY A 134 10.38 8.41 8.39
N VAL A 135 11.09 7.37 7.95
CA VAL A 135 12.40 7.49 7.31
C VAL A 135 12.46 6.60 6.06
N PRO A 136 13.29 6.97 5.06
CA PRO A 136 13.56 6.12 3.92
C PRO A 136 14.05 4.74 4.36
N HIS A 137 13.60 3.70 3.66
CA HIS A 137 14.16 2.35 3.83
C HIS A 137 15.30 2.14 2.84
N LYS A 138 16.14 1.14 3.10
CA LYS A 138 17.17 0.75 2.14
C LYS A 138 16.50 0.22 0.87
N THR A 139 16.89 0.76 -0.26
CA THR A 139 16.32 0.47 -1.58
C THR A 139 17.38 -0.24 -2.44
N LYS A 140 16.97 -1.24 -3.21
CA LYS A 140 17.78 -1.90 -4.25
C LYS A 140 18.03 -0.94 -5.41
N THR A 141 19.02 -1.23 -6.24
CA THR A 141 19.23 -0.47 -7.49
C THR A 141 18.22 -0.88 -8.55
N ALA A 142 18.03 -0.06 -9.58
CA ALA A 142 17.11 -0.35 -10.68
C ALA A 142 17.47 -1.66 -11.40
N GLU A 143 18.76 -1.94 -11.58
CA GLU A 143 19.30 -3.13 -12.24
C GLU A 143 19.05 -4.41 -11.43
N GLN A 144 18.93 -4.29 -10.11
CA GLN A 144 18.65 -5.43 -9.22
C GLN A 144 17.19 -5.88 -9.27
N VAL A 145 16.29 -5.02 -9.77
CA VAL A 145 14.85 -5.28 -9.80
C VAL A 145 14.25 -5.18 -11.20
N SER A 146 15.07 -4.94 -12.23
CA SER A 146 14.55 -4.79 -13.59
C SER A 146 15.51 -5.20 -14.69
N SER A 147 14.92 -5.54 -15.84
CA SER A 147 15.64 -5.77 -17.09
C SER A 147 14.78 -5.30 -18.26
N TYR A 148 15.40 -4.76 -19.30
CA TYR A 148 14.68 -4.33 -20.51
C TYR A 148 15.36 -4.90 -21.76
N ASP A 149 14.57 -5.43 -22.69
CA ASP A 149 15.06 -5.90 -23.99
C ASP A 149 15.21 -4.72 -24.95
N GLY A 150 16.46 -4.27 -25.12
CA GLY A 150 16.83 -3.08 -25.89
C GLY A 150 17.08 -1.86 -25.01
N GLU A 151 17.00 -0.66 -25.59
CA GLU A 151 17.14 0.59 -24.84
C GLU A 151 15.86 0.88 -24.04
N ALA A 152 16.00 0.98 -22.72
CA ALA A 152 14.86 1.26 -21.84
C ALA A 152 14.33 2.70 -22.06
N PRO A 153 13.05 2.86 -22.45
CA PRO A 153 12.45 4.18 -22.62
C PRO A 153 12.28 4.89 -21.26
N GLN A 154 12.17 6.21 -21.29
CA GLN A 154 12.13 7.00 -20.05
C GLN A 154 10.93 6.66 -19.17
N TRP A 155 9.77 6.34 -19.74
CA TRP A 155 8.60 5.91 -18.97
C TRP A 155 8.88 4.63 -18.17
N PHE A 156 9.65 3.68 -18.72
CA PHE A 156 9.99 2.44 -18.01
C PHE A 156 10.92 2.75 -16.84
N LYS A 157 11.96 3.58 -17.06
CA LYS A 157 12.87 4.03 -16.00
C LYS A 157 12.13 4.72 -14.86
N ASN A 158 11.21 5.64 -15.19
CA ASN A 158 10.36 6.30 -14.20
C ASN A 158 9.46 5.31 -13.44
N GLY A 159 8.94 4.30 -14.12
CA GLY A 159 8.18 3.20 -13.51
C GLY A 159 9.02 2.40 -12.52
N ILE A 160 10.26 2.07 -12.86
CA ILE A 160 11.19 1.36 -11.95
C ILE A 160 11.54 2.20 -10.73
N GLU A 161 11.86 3.48 -10.92
CA GLU A 161 12.12 4.41 -9.81
C GLU A 161 10.91 4.50 -8.86
N ALA A 162 9.70 4.54 -9.41
CA ALA A 162 8.48 4.54 -8.63
C ALA A 162 8.22 3.21 -7.91
N ALA A 163 8.39 2.08 -8.61
CA ALA A 163 8.25 0.73 -8.05
C ALA A 163 9.18 0.51 -6.84
N LEU A 164 10.39 1.06 -6.87
CA LEU A 164 11.35 1.02 -5.76
C LEU A 164 10.90 1.80 -4.51
N LEU A 165 9.88 2.65 -4.61
CA LEU A 165 9.28 3.36 -3.45
C LEU A 165 8.13 2.58 -2.79
N ALA A 166 7.67 1.49 -3.42
CA ALA A 166 6.56 0.68 -2.92
C ALA A 166 6.88 0.04 -1.55
N PRO A 167 5.94 0.06 -0.59
CA PRO A 167 6.16 -0.47 0.77
C PRO A 167 6.05 -2.00 0.83
N THR A 168 6.93 -2.71 0.11
CA THR A 168 6.95 -4.19 0.09
C THR A 168 7.25 -4.79 1.47
N ALA A 169 6.68 -5.97 1.73
CA ALA A 169 6.81 -6.61 3.03
C ALA A 169 8.27 -6.88 3.41
N LEU A 170 8.61 -6.58 4.67
CA LEU A 170 9.95 -6.70 5.25
C LEU A 170 11.02 -5.85 4.54
N ALA A 171 10.61 -4.87 3.71
CA ALA A 171 11.49 -4.04 2.89
C ALA A 171 12.44 -4.86 1.98
N LYS A 172 12.03 -6.08 1.59
CA LYS A 172 12.87 -6.98 0.78
C LYS A 172 12.99 -6.55 -0.68
N GLN A 173 11.98 -5.85 -1.20
CA GLN A 173 11.86 -5.52 -2.63
C GLN A 173 12.11 -6.76 -3.49
N ALA A 174 11.40 -7.84 -3.17
CA ALA A 174 11.55 -9.15 -3.80
C ALA A 174 10.69 -9.23 -5.06
N PHE A 175 10.92 -8.32 -5.99
CA PHE A 175 10.24 -8.24 -7.27
C PHE A 175 11.25 -8.07 -8.41
N THR A 176 10.83 -8.43 -9.62
CA THR A 176 11.56 -8.17 -10.86
C THR A 176 10.57 -7.73 -11.93
N ILE A 177 10.84 -6.60 -12.57
CA ILE A 177 10.03 -6.04 -13.66
C ILE A 177 10.82 -6.17 -14.96
N LYS A 178 10.20 -6.78 -15.98
CA LYS A 178 10.81 -6.95 -17.30
C LYS A 178 10.04 -6.19 -18.35
N GLY A 179 10.74 -5.52 -19.26
CA GLY A 179 10.11 -4.77 -20.36
C GLY A 179 10.65 -5.17 -21.74
N LYS A 180 9.78 -5.12 -22.75
CA LYS A 180 10.13 -5.23 -24.17
C LYS A 180 9.10 -4.48 -25.01
N GLY A 181 9.53 -3.46 -25.74
CA GLY A 181 8.59 -2.58 -26.45
C GLY A 181 7.60 -1.94 -25.48
N ASN A 182 6.30 -2.09 -25.72
CA ASN A 182 5.27 -1.60 -24.79
C ASN A 182 4.80 -2.67 -23.78
N LYS A 183 5.39 -3.86 -23.75
CA LYS A 183 4.96 -4.96 -22.86
C LYS A 183 5.81 -4.99 -21.60
N VAL A 184 5.15 -5.10 -20.45
CA VAL A 184 5.80 -5.17 -19.13
C VAL A 184 5.26 -6.35 -18.35
N SER A 185 6.14 -7.17 -17.77
CA SER A 185 5.77 -8.21 -16.82
C SER A 185 6.41 -7.97 -15.45
N ILE A 186 5.78 -8.50 -14.42
CA ILE A 186 6.29 -8.45 -13.05
C ILE A 186 6.24 -9.85 -12.44
N SER A 187 7.31 -10.22 -11.74
CA SER A 187 7.33 -11.39 -10.87
C SER A 187 7.72 -10.96 -9.46
N CYS A 188 6.97 -11.39 -8.46
CA CYS A 188 7.26 -11.17 -7.05
C CYS A 188 7.46 -12.53 -6.35
N ASP A 189 8.43 -12.60 -5.44
CA ASP A 189 8.67 -13.78 -4.62
C ASP A 189 8.93 -13.38 -3.17
N ASN A 190 7.85 -13.27 -2.40
CA ASN A 190 7.91 -12.97 -0.97
C ASN A 190 6.98 -13.87 -0.14
N GLY A 191 6.81 -15.12 -0.57
CA GLY A 191 5.96 -16.12 0.10
C GLY A 191 4.51 -15.65 0.24
N ILE A 192 3.99 -15.64 1.47
CA ILE A 192 2.59 -15.25 1.75
C ILE A 192 2.29 -13.78 1.40
N PHE A 193 3.30 -12.94 1.18
CA PHE A 193 3.13 -11.53 0.84
C PHE A 193 3.13 -11.27 -0.68
N THR A 194 3.40 -12.29 -1.50
CA THR A 194 3.60 -12.14 -2.95
C THR A 194 2.44 -11.42 -3.64
N GLY A 195 1.18 -11.77 -3.34
CA GLY A 195 0.01 -11.13 -3.96
C GLY A 195 -0.04 -9.64 -3.64
N VAL A 196 -0.04 -9.29 -2.34
CA VAL A 196 -0.06 -7.90 -1.87
C VAL A 196 1.12 -7.09 -2.42
N ASP A 197 2.34 -7.62 -2.35
CA ASP A 197 3.53 -6.93 -2.85
C ASP A 197 3.44 -6.68 -4.37
N THR A 198 2.89 -7.62 -5.13
CA THR A 198 2.64 -7.44 -6.58
C THR A 198 1.72 -6.25 -6.83
N GLY A 199 0.61 -6.14 -6.11
CA GLY A 199 -0.32 -5.02 -6.24
C GLY A 199 0.29 -3.68 -5.86
N LEU A 200 1.02 -3.64 -4.74
CA LEU A 200 1.74 -2.45 -4.28
C LEU A 200 2.72 -1.95 -5.36
N VAL A 201 3.51 -2.86 -5.92
CA VAL A 201 4.53 -2.53 -6.93
C VAL A 201 3.88 -2.10 -8.25
N LYS A 202 2.85 -2.82 -8.73
CA LYS A 202 2.13 -2.45 -9.96
C LYS A 202 1.55 -1.04 -9.90
N TYR A 203 0.90 -0.69 -8.78
CA TYR A 203 0.35 0.66 -8.60
C TYR A 203 1.42 1.75 -8.71
N HIS A 204 2.55 1.55 -8.03
CA HIS A 204 3.66 2.51 -8.04
C HIS A 204 4.30 2.60 -9.44
N PHE A 205 4.54 1.46 -10.09
CA PHE A 205 5.06 1.42 -11.45
C PHE A 205 4.15 2.19 -12.42
N GLU A 206 2.84 1.92 -12.38
CA GLU A 206 1.84 2.64 -13.20
C GLU A 206 1.85 4.14 -12.96
N LEU A 207 1.95 4.57 -11.70
CA LEU A 207 1.99 5.99 -11.34
C LEU A 207 3.26 6.68 -11.87
N GLY A 208 4.40 5.98 -11.85
CA GLY A 208 5.67 6.48 -12.38
C GLY A 208 5.74 6.49 -13.91
N ALA A 209 5.36 5.38 -14.53
CA ALA A 209 5.43 5.15 -15.97
C ALA A 209 4.35 5.91 -16.75
N GLY A 210 3.15 6.04 -16.18
CA GLY A 210 1.96 6.42 -16.94
C GLY A 210 1.31 5.17 -17.56
N LYS A 211 0.02 4.96 -17.26
CA LYS A 211 -0.72 3.74 -17.66
C LYS A 211 -0.85 3.57 -19.16
N ASP A 212 -0.86 4.66 -19.92
CA ASP A 212 -1.02 4.63 -21.39
C ASP A 212 0.27 4.30 -22.13
N CYS A 213 1.41 4.22 -21.43
CA CYS A 213 2.71 3.97 -22.05
C CYS A 213 3.00 2.49 -22.30
N PHE A 214 2.25 1.58 -21.67
CA PHE A 214 2.58 0.16 -21.66
C PHE A 214 1.35 -0.73 -21.41
N GLU A 215 1.54 -2.03 -21.57
CA GLU A 215 0.55 -3.06 -21.27
C GLU A 215 1.18 -4.13 -20.38
N TRP A 216 0.50 -4.48 -19.28
CA TRP A 216 0.90 -5.62 -18.45
C TRP A 216 0.69 -6.94 -19.21
N VAL A 217 1.67 -7.85 -19.11
CA VAL A 217 1.62 -9.22 -19.66
C VAL A 217 2.03 -10.27 -18.65
#